data_AF-A0A7C3BJ89-F1
#
_entry.id   AF-A0A7C3BJ89-F1
#
_cell.length_a   1.000
_cell.length_b   1.000
_cell.length_c   1.000
_cell.angle_alpha   90.00
_cell.angle_beta   90.00
_cell.angle_gamma   90.00
#
_symmetry.space_group_name_H-M   'P 1'
#
loop_
_entity.id
_entity.type
_entity.pdbx_description
1 polymer ?
#
loop_
_entity_poly.entity_id
_entity_poly.type
_entity_poly.pdbx_seq_one_letter_code
_entity_poly.pdbx_strand_id
1 'polypeptide(L)'
;MKRVSITEELAYGTALERLTGADRPVETPSRKAPAVPAGTRAKTAMIKLSVFLSREEDAYLESLASTAKFTGGKKLSKTKLIEAMVRAFRTTKLDVRGVRTEEELLKRVIAQLRK
;
A
#
# COMPACT_ATOMS: atom_id res chain seq x y z
N MET A 1 -33.10 -21.18 -46.88
CA MET A 1 -32.81 -19.78 -46.48
C MET A 1 -34.12 -19.00 -46.44
N LYS A 2 -34.66 -18.73 -45.25
CA LYS A 2 -35.94 -18.01 -45.06
C LYS A 2 -35.62 -16.53 -44.76
N ARG A 3 -36.00 -15.62 -45.66
CA ARG A 3 -35.91 -14.16 -45.43
C ARG A 3 -37.10 -13.75 -44.57
N VAL A 4 -36.85 -13.13 -43.42
CA VAL A 4 -37.88 -12.55 -42.56
C VAL A 4 -37.94 -11.06 -42.88
N SER A 5 -39.07 -10.61 -43.41
CA SER A 5 -39.39 -9.19 -43.61
C SER A 5 -39.73 -8.58 -42.26
N ILE A 6 -38.88 -7.66 -41.79
CA ILE A 6 -39.13 -6.85 -40.59
C ILE A 6 -40.03 -5.69 -41.02
N THR A 7 -41.26 -5.66 -40.51
CA THR A 7 -42.23 -4.60 -40.72
C THR A 7 -41.84 -3.34 -39.91
N GLU A 8 -41.97 -2.16 -40.54
CA GLU A 8 -41.56 -0.85 -40.01
C GLU A 8 -42.23 -0.45 -38.68
N GLU A 9 -43.35 -1.06 -38.29
CA GLU A 9 -44.05 -0.72 -37.04
C GLU A 9 -43.26 -1.09 -35.77
N LEU A 10 -42.35 -2.08 -35.83
CA LEU A 10 -41.50 -2.46 -34.68
C LEU A 10 -40.38 -1.44 -34.42
N ALA A 11 -40.01 -0.62 -35.41
CA ALA A 11 -38.96 0.38 -35.27
C ALA A 11 -39.47 1.70 -34.66
N TYR A 12 -40.74 2.05 -34.92
CA TYR A 12 -41.29 3.36 -34.53
C TYR A 12 -42.15 3.32 -33.26
N GLY A 13 -42.66 2.16 -32.83
CA GLY A 13 -43.51 2.06 -31.63
C GLY A 13 -42.84 2.47 -30.31
N THR A 14 -41.51 2.37 -30.20
CA THR A 14 -40.75 2.68 -28.97
C THR A 14 -39.96 3.99 -29.02
N ALA A 15 -40.13 4.79 -30.06
CA ALA A 15 -39.43 6.07 -30.21
C ALA A 15 -40.15 7.20 -29.44
N LEU A 16 -41.49 7.20 -29.44
CA LEU A 16 -42.29 8.25 -28.81
C LEU A 16 -42.24 8.18 -27.27
N GLU A 17 -42.25 6.97 -26.70
CA GLU A 17 -42.12 6.75 -25.24
C GLU A 17 -40.75 7.19 -24.69
N ARG A 18 -39.68 7.04 -25.48
CA ARG A 18 -38.33 7.49 -25.11
C ARG A 18 -38.19 9.02 -25.11
N LEU A 19 -38.96 9.71 -25.94
CA LEU A 19 -38.92 11.17 -26.08
C LEU A 19 -39.84 11.90 -25.09
N THR A 20 -40.90 11.25 -24.60
CA THR A 20 -41.94 11.89 -23.77
C THR A 20 -41.82 11.62 -22.28
N GLY A 21 -40.92 10.72 -21.85
CA GLY A 21 -40.54 10.58 -20.44
C GLY A 21 -41.71 10.34 -19.48
N ALA A 22 -42.70 9.54 -19.89
CA ALA A 22 -43.83 9.21 -19.04
C ALA A 22 -43.44 8.19 -17.96
N ASP A 23 -43.51 8.63 -16.71
CA ASP A 23 -43.57 7.90 -15.44
C ASP A 23 -42.67 6.65 -15.28
N ARG A 24 -41.42 6.89 -14.89
CA ARG A 24 -40.75 5.96 -13.97
C ARG A 24 -40.97 6.46 -12.54
N PRO A 25 -41.49 5.63 -11.61
CA PRO A 25 -41.47 5.98 -10.21
C PRO A 25 -40.02 6.19 -9.79
N VAL A 26 -39.73 7.39 -9.30
CA VAL A 26 -38.42 7.72 -8.75
C VAL A 26 -38.25 6.89 -7.49
N GLU A 27 -37.45 5.82 -7.56
CA GLU A 27 -36.96 5.16 -6.37
C GLU A 27 -36.17 6.19 -5.56
N THR A 28 -36.76 6.64 -4.44
CA THR A 28 -36.06 7.41 -3.43
C THR A 28 -34.76 6.71 -3.08
N PRO A 29 -33.58 7.35 -3.26
CA PRO A 29 -32.35 6.76 -2.78
C PRO A 29 -32.46 6.67 -1.26
N SER A 30 -32.57 5.44 -0.75
CA SER A 30 -32.49 5.16 0.68
C SER A 30 -31.23 5.84 1.20
N ARG A 31 -31.45 6.87 2.03
CA ARG A 31 -30.42 7.67 2.66
C ARG A 31 -29.59 6.68 3.48
N LYS A 32 -28.45 6.24 2.93
CA LYS A 32 -27.44 5.47 3.66
C LYS A 32 -27.25 6.19 4.99
N ALA A 33 -27.54 5.49 6.08
CA ALA A 33 -27.21 5.96 7.42
C ALA A 33 -25.77 6.48 7.38
N PRO A 34 -25.47 7.62 8.04
CA PRO A 34 -24.12 8.15 8.04
C PRO A 34 -23.20 7.03 8.51
N ALA A 35 -22.32 6.58 7.61
CA ALA A 35 -21.28 5.64 7.97
C ALA A 35 -20.54 6.30 9.12
N VAL A 36 -20.64 5.68 10.31
CA VAL A 36 -19.81 6.04 11.46
C VAL A 36 -18.39 6.17 10.89
N PRO A 37 -17.73 7.33 11.01
CA PRO A 37 -16.40 7.49 10.42
C PRO A 37 -15.56 6.37 11.01
N ALA A 38 -15.21 5.40 10.16
CA ALA A 38 -14.32 4.30 10.51
C ALA A 38 -13.12 4.97 11.13
N GLY A 39 -12.96 4.76 12.45
CA GLY A 39 -12.19 5.63 13.32
C GLY A 39 -10.91 6.06 12.64
N THR A 40 -10.67 7.38 12.64
CA THR A 40 -9.48 8.01 12.07
C THR A 40 -8.25 7.30 12.64
N ARG A 41 -7.80 6.22 11.98
CA ARG A 41 -6.46 5.68 12.18
C ARG A 41 -5.60 6.85 11.76
N ALA A 42 -5.05 7.54 12.75
CA ALA A 42 -4.11 8.62 12.53
C ALA A 42 -3.15 8.14 11.46
N LYS A 43 -3.19 8.76 10.28
CA LYS A 43 -2.23 8.45 9.22
C LYS A 43 -0.88 8.75 9.85
N THR A 44 -0.16 7.71 10.24
CA THR A 44 1.18 7.86 10.81
C THR A 44 1.96 8.72 9.83
N ALA A 45 2.36 9.91 10.26
CA ALA A 45 3.09 10.83 9.39
C ALA A 45 4.36 10.10 8.92
N MET A 46 4.40 9.76 7.63
CA MET A 46 5.55 9.10 7.02
C MET A 46 6.53 10.18 6.60
N ILE A 47 7.74 10.14 7.15
CA ILE A 47 8.84 11.04 6.78
C ILE A 47 9.70 10.31 5.76
N LYS A 48 10.01 10.98 4.65
CA LYS A 48 10.97 10.46 3.67
C LYS A 48 12.38 10.61 4.23
N LEU A 49 13.08 9.50 4.38
CA LEU A 49 14.48 9.46 4.79
C LEU A 49 15.36 9.21 3.56
N SER A 50 16.32 10.08 3.31
CA SER A 50 17.40 9.86 2.33
C SER A 50 18.66 9.49 3.09
N VAL A 51 19.22 8.32 2.79
CA VAL A 51 20.51 7.87 3.33
C VAL A 51 21.48 7.62 2.18
N PHE A 52 22.75 7.90 2.43
CA PHE A 52 23.83 7.52 1.53
C PHE A 52 24.42 6.21 2.03
N LEU A 53 24.48 5.23 1.14
CA LEU A 53 25.12 3.94 1.39
C LEU A 53 26.24 3.76 0.39
N SER A 54 27.32 3.13 0.82
CA SER A 54 28.36 2.66 -0.08
C SER A 54 27.80 1.57 -1.00
N ARG A 55 28.52 1.27 -2.09
CA ARG A 55 28.12 0.18 -3.01
C ARG A 55 28.06 -1.17 -2.29
N GLU A 56 28.94 -1.39 -1.32
CA GLU A 56 29.01 -2.63 -0.55
C GLU A 56 27.81 -2.78 0.38
N GLU A 57 27.41 -1.69 1.04
CA GLU A 57 26.24 -1.66 1.92
C GLU A 57 24.93 -1.85 1.13
N ASP A 58 24.80 -1.22 -0.04
CA ASP A 58 23.64 -1.40 -0.91
C ASP A 58 23.55 -2.85 -1.44
N ALA A 59 24.69 -3.42 -1.84
CA ALA A 59 24.77 -4.81 -2.26
C ALA A 59 24.42 -5.78 -1.12
N TYR A 60 24.81 -5.47 0.12
CA TYR A 60 24.40 -6.23 1.29
C TYR A 60 22.88 -6.19 1.52
N LEU A 61 22.24 -5.03 1.37
CA LEU A 61 20.78 -4.95 1.48
C LEU A 61 20.07 -5.71 0.35
N GLU A 62 20.60 -5.68 -0.87
CA GLU A 62 20.05 -6.43 -2.00
C GLU A 62 20.21 -7.94 -1.80
N SER A 63 21.36 -8.39 -1.27
CA SER A 63 21.58 -9.81 -1.00
C SER A 63 20.58 -10.32 0.03
N LEU A 64 20.39 -9.62 1.16
CA LEU A 64 19.36 -9.96 2.16
C LEU A 64 17.94 -10.03 1.56
N ALA A 65 17.58 -9.04 0.74
CA ALA A 65 16.28 -8.99 0.08
C ALA A 65 16.06 -10.17 -0.88
N SER A 66 17.11 -10.56 -1.61
CA SER A 66 17.07 -11.67 -2.55
C SER A 66 17.07 -13.03 -1.84
N THR A 67 17.91 -13.22 -0.82
CA THR A 67 17.98 -14.45 -0.03
C THR A 67 16.61 -14.82 0.54
N ALA A 68 15.89 -13.85 1.13
CA ALA A 68 14.55 -14.08 1.66
C ALA A 68 13.58 -14.65 0.61
N LYS A 69 13.69 -14.22 -0.65
CA LYS A 69 12.87 -14.73 -1.76
C LYS A 69 13.31 -16.14 -2.18
N PHE A 70 14.63 -16.38 -2.30
CA PHE A 70 15.17 -17.65 -2.76
C PHE A 70 14.98 -18.79 -1.75
N THR A 71 14.92 -18.48 -0.46
CA THR A 71 14.64 -19.47 0.60
C THR A 71 13.13 -19.74 0.80
N GLY A 72 12.28 -19.38 -0.19
CA GLY A 72 10.84 -19.62 -0.15
C GLY A 72 10.02 -18.58 0.63
N GLY A 73 10.65 -17.51 1.09
CA GLY A 73 9.99 -16.39 1.75
C GLY A 73 9.49 -15.30 0.79
N LYS A 74 8.99 -14.20 1.35
CA LYS A 74 8.52 -13.05 0.58
C LYS A 74 9.69 -12.15 0.17
N LYS A 75 9.66 -11.63 -1.07
CA LYS A 75 10.59 -10.58 -1.50
C LYS A 75 10.47 -9.36 -0.57
N LEU A 76 11.57 -9.01 0.10
CA LEU A 76 11.66 -7.80 0.92
C LEU A 76 12.17 -6.64 0.06
N SER A 77 11.70 -5.43 0.32
CA SER A 77 12.30 -4.22 -0.25
C SER A 77 13.38 -3.69 0.68
N LYS A 78 14.38 -2.98 0.13
CA LYS A 78 15.42 -2.30 0.91
C LYS A 78 14.82 -1.37 1.98
N THR A 79 13.77 -0.64 1.63
CA THR A 79 13.01 0.20 2.57
C THR A 79 12.43 -0.59 3.73
N LYS A 80 11.87 -1.79 3.47
CA LYS A 80 11.30 -2.63 4.54
C LYS A 80 12.37 -3.19 5.47
N LEU A 81 13.55 -3.51 4.95
CA LEU A 81 14.69 -3.91 5.77
C LEU A 81 15.12 -2.77 6.71
N ILE A 82 15.30 -1.56 6.17
CA ILE A 82 15.67 -0.38 6.97
C ILE A 82 14.59 -0.07 8.02
N GLU A 83 13.31 -0.10 7.65
CA GLU A 83 12.20 0.06 8.61
C GLU A 83 12.26 -0.98 9.73
N ALA A 84 12.55 -2.25 9.42
CA ALA A 84 12.65 -3.31 10.40
C ALA A 84 13.84 -3.10 11.34
N MET A 85 15.00 -2.70 10.81
CA MET A 85 16.18 -2.36 11.60
C MET A 85 15.88 -1.22 12.59
N VAL A 86 15.27 -0.13 12.12
CA VAL A 86 14.89 1.00 12.99
C VAL A 86 13.91 0.56 14.10
N ARG A 87 12.93 -0.29 13.76
CA ARG A 87 11.98 -0.84 14.75
C ARG A 87 12.68 -1.70 15.79
N ALA A 88 13.63 -2.55 15.37
CA ALA A 88 14.42 -3.37 16.28
C ALA A 88 15.23 -2.51 17.25
N PHE A 89 15.91 -1.46 16.77
CA PHE A 89 16.67 -0.56 17.62
C PHE A 89 15.81 0.26 18.58
N ARG A 90 14.58 0.62 18.17
CA ARG A 90 13.61 1.27 19.06
C ARG A 90 13.22 0.36 20.22
N THR A 91 13.16 -0.95 20.02
CA THR A 91 12.84 -1.91 21.10
C THR A 91 14.02 -2.22 22.01
N THR A 92 15.25 -2.21 21.50
CA THR A 92 16.43 -2.63 22.26
C THR A 92 17.05 -1.56 23.17
N LYS A 93 16.50 -0.34 23.20
CA LYS A 93 17.00 0.79 24.02
C LYS A 93 18.52 0.99 23.90
N LEU A 94 19.03 1.01 22.66
CA LEU A 94 20.45 1.25 22.37
C LEU A 94 20.92 2.57 23.00
N ASP A 95 21.95 2.53 23.85
CA ASP A 95 22.52 3.72 24.46
C ASP A 95 23.62 4.34 23.59
N VAL A 96 23.31 5.51 23.03
CA VAL A 96 24.22 6.31 22.19
C VAL A 96 24.86 7.47 22.94
N ARG A 97 24.62 7.60 24.25
CA ARG A 97 25.19 8.69 25.04
C ARG A 97 26.71 8.59 25.07
N GLY A 98 27.37 9.72 24.80
CA GLY A 98 28.82 9.85 24.87
C GLY A 98 29.60 9.18 23.74
N VAL A 99 28.94 8.65 22.71
CA VAL A 99 29.61 8.10 21.52
C VAL A 99 30.36 9.22 20.79
N ARG A 100 31.65 9.02 20.52
CA ARG A 100 32.49 10.02 19.84
C ARG A 100 32.94 9.60 18.44
N THR A 101 32.92 8.31 18.14
CA THR A 101 33.34 7.78 16.83
C THR A 101 32.35 6.77 16.28
N GLU A 102 32.39 6.56 14.96
CA GLU A 102 31.52 5.61 14.27
C GLU A 102 31.83 4.17 14.69
N GLU A 103 33.10 3.83 14.94
CA GLU A 103 33.50 2.51 15.39
C GLU A 103 32.96 2.19 16.79
N GLU A 104 32.91 3.20 17.66
CA GLU A 104 32.32 3.05 18.99
C GLU A 104 30.82 2.77 18.89
N LEU A 105 30.10 3.49 18.03
CA LEU A 105 28.69 3.25 17.75
C LEU A 105 28.48 1.82 17.25
N LEU A 106 29.26 1.40 16.26
CA LEU A 106 29.16 0.07 15.65
C LEU A 106 29.38 -1.03 16.69
N LYS A 107 30.39 -0.88 17.56
CA LYS A 107 30.65 -1.85 18.65
C LYS A 107 29.45 -1.97 19.60
N ARG A 108 28.82 -0.85 19.98
CA ARG A 108 27.62 -0.86 20.84
C ARG A 108 26.42 -1.52 20.15
N VAL A 109 26.21 -1.22 18.88
CA VAL A 109 25.17 -1.86 18.05
C VAL A 109 25.37 -3.38 18.01
N ILE A 110 26.58 -3.84 17.71
CA ILE A 110 26.90 -5.28 17.65
C ILE A 110 26.70 -5.93 19.02
N ALA A 111 27.17 -5.30 20.09
CA ALA A 111 26.98 -5.81 21.45
C ALA A 111 25.49 -5.97 21.81
N GLN A 112 24.63 -5.09 21.30
CA GLN A 112 23.20 -5.15 21.52
C GLN A 112 22.51 -6.26 20.72
N LEU A 113 23.01 -6.60 19.53
CA LEU A 113 22.46 -7.66 18.68
C LEU A 113 22.86 -9.08 19.11
N ARG A 114 23.89 -9.21 19.94
CA ARG A 114 24.38 -10.51 20.47
C ARG A 114 23.66 -10.97 21.74
N LYS A 115 22.82 -10.13 22.33
CA LYS A 115 21.98 -10.47 23.50
C LYS A 115 20.67 -11.11 23.06
#